data_AF-V4MG23-F1
#
_entry.id   AF-V4MG23-F1
#
_cell.length_a   1.000
_cell.length_b   1.000
_cell.length_c   1.000
_cell.angle_alpha   90.00
_cell.angle_beta   90.00
_cell.angle_gamma   90.00
#
_symmetry.space_group_name_H-M   'P 1'
#
loop_
_entity.id
_entity.type
_entity.pdbx_description
1 polymer ?
#
loop_
_entity_poly.entity_id
_entity_poly.type
_entity_poly.pdbx_seq_one_letter_code
_entity_poly.pdbx_strand_id
1 'polypeptide(L)' 'MAKTTSSLVLSIIFLMMFSLVEENMGCLAILDDCDLINCGATCKSRFGPTTNSLCLPDGGIRRCVCVYPCPNDKTHI' A
#
# COMPACT_ATOMS: atom_id res chain seq x y z
N MET A 1 10.97 40.49 12.90
CA MET A 1 11.36 39.44 11.93
C MET A 1 11.14 38.08 12.60
N ALA A 2 9.93 37.55 12.59
CA ALA A 2 9.57 36.30 13.29
C ALA A 2 8.70 35.38 12.40
N LYS A 3 8.80 35.54 11.07
CA LYS A 3 7.87 34.95 10.10
C LYS A 3 8.50 33.84 9.24
N THR A 4 9.66 33.33 9.64
CA THR A 4 10.39 32.30 8.87
C THR A 4 10.36 30.95 9.60
N THR A 5 10.44 30.95 10.93
CA THR A 5 10.38 29.73 11.75
C THR A 5 9.02 29.05 11.70
N SER A 6 7.92 29.82 11.69
CA SER A 6 6.56 29.25 11.64
C SER A 6 6.25 28.51 10.34
N SER A 7 6.86 28.94 9.22
CA SER A 7 6.65 28.26 7.92
C SER A 7 7.35 26.91 7.88
N LEU A 8 8.54 26.83 8.48
CA LEU A 8 9.37 25.63 8.44
C LEU A 8 8.76 24.51 9.30
N VAL A 9 8.20 24.84 10.46
CA VAL A 9 7.48 23.90 11.31
C VAL A 9 6.24 23.34 10.59
N LEU A 10 5.49 24.20 9.89
CA LEU A 10 4.31 23.77 9.13
C LEU A 10 4.70 22.80 8.00
N SER A 11 5.78 23.09 7.28
CA SER A 11 6.30 22.23 6.22
C SER A 11 6.76 20.87 6.75
N ILE A 12 7.45 20.81 7.90
CA ILE A 12 7.89 19.54 8.49
C ILE A 12 6.69 18.69 8.92
N ILE A 13 5.68 19.28 9.56
CA ILE A 13 4.47 18.55 9.96
C ILE A 13 3.76 18.00 8.72
N PHE A 14 3.66 18.79 7.65
CA PHE A 14 3.04 18.34 6.41
C PHE A 14 3.77 17.13 5.80
N LEU A 15 5.11 17.16 5.77
CA LEU A 15 5.93 16.04 5.29
C LEU A 15 5.73 14.78 6.13
N MET A 16 5.76 14.89 7.46
CA MET A 16 5.55 13.74 8.36
C MET A 16 4.17 13.10 8.17
N MET A 17 3.12 13.92 8.02
CA MET A 17 1.77 13.41 7.78
C MET A 17 1.65 12.73 6.41
N PHE A 18 2.31 13.26 5.39
CA PHE A 18 2.33 12.67 4.05
C PHE A 18 3.06 11.32 4.04
N SER A 19 4.22 11.23 4.71
CA SER A 19 4.96 9.97 4.86
C SER A 19 4.16 8.91 5.63
N LEU A 20 3.39 9.33 6.64
CA LEU A 20 2.50 8.42 7.37
C LEU A 20 1.34 7.92 6.50
N VAL A 21 0.80 8.77 5.63
CA VAL A 21 -0.24 8.38 4.67
C VAL A 21 0.33 7.39 3.65
N GLU A 22 1.52 7.64 3.09
CA GLU A 22 2.19 6.70 2.17
C GLU A 22 2.47 5.35 2.83
N GLU A 23 2.93 5.32 4.09
CA GLU A 23 3.14 4.07 4.83
C GLU A 23 1.83 3.33 5.14
N ASN A 24 0.72 4.05 5.24
CA ASN A 24 -0.61 3.49 5.45
C ASN A 24 -1.31 3.10 4.13
N MET A 25 -0.75 3.45 2.97
CA MET A 25 -1.16 2.88 1.69
C MET A 25 -0.52 1.50 1.55
N GLY A 26 -1.34 0.45 1.67
CA GLY A 26 -0.86 -0.93 1.53
C GLY A 26 -0.16 -1.17 0.18
N CYS A 27 0.73 -2.16 0.16
CA CYS A 27 1.42 -2.60 -1.04
C CYS A 27 0.48 -3.38 -1.96
N LEU A 28 0.71 -3.25 -3.27
CA LEU A 28 -0.10 -3.89 -4.31
C LEU A 28 0.73 -4.94 -5.05
N ALA A 29 0.14 -6.10 -5.30
CA ALA A 29 0.70 -7.11 -6.19
C ALA A 29 -0.35 -7.58 -7.20
N ILE A 30 0.05 -7.73 -8.46
CA ILE A 30 -0.83 -8.16 -9.55
C ILE A 30 -0.46 -9.60 -9.94
N LEU A 31 -1.47 -10.47 -10.01
CA LEU A 31 -1.39 -11.85 -10.46
C LEU A 31 -2.33 -12.05 -11.66
N ASP A 32 -1.96 -12.95 -12.57
CA ASP A 32 -2.69 -13.21 -13.83
C ASP A 32 -3.96 -14.07 -13.67
N ASP A 33 -4.15 -14.77 -12.55
CA ASP A 33 -5.27 -15.70 -12.36
C ASP A 33 -6.29 -15.17 -11.34
N CYS A 34 -7.44 -14.73 -11.84
CA CYS A 34 -8.59 -14.34 -11.03
C CYS A 34 -9.68 -15.40 -11.12
N ASP A 35 -9.51 -16.47 -10.36
CA ASP A 35 -10.63 -17.27 -9.84
C ASP A 35 -10.96 -16.73 -8.43
N LEU A 36 -12.21 -16.33 -8.18
CA LEU A 36 -12.58 -15.51 -7.00
C LEU A 36 -12.16 -16.17 -5.67
N ILE A 37 -12.23 -17.50 -5.61
CA ILE A 37 -11.82 -18.29 -4.43
C ILE A 37 -10.30 -18.40 -4.37
N ASN A 38 -9.66 -18.61 -5.52
CA ASN A 38 -8.23 -18.88 -5.61
C ASN A 38 -7.37 -17.61 -5.44
N CYS A 39 -7.84 -16.46 -5.93
CA CYS A 39 -7.18 -15.17 -5.80
C CYS A 39 -7.02 -14.77 -4.32
N GLY A 40 -8.10 -14.85 -3.53
CA GLY A 40 -8.04 -14.53 -2.11
C GLY A 40 -7.17 -15.48 -1.29
N ALA A 41 -7.27 -16.79 -1.57
CA ALA A 41 -6.41 -17.79 -0.92
C ALA A 41 -4.93 -17.60 -1.29
N THR A 42 -4.63 -17.33 -2.57
CA THR A 42 -3.27 -17.09 -3.06
C THR A 42 -2.66 -15.84 -2.45
N CYS A 43 -3.42 -14.73 -2.43
CA CYS A 43 -3.00 -13.49 -1.79
C CYS A 43 -2.67 -13.70 -0.31
N LYS A 44 -3.56 -14.39 0.43
CA LYS A 44 -3.35 -14.67 1.86
C LYS A 44 -2.20 -15.62 2.12
N SER A 45 -2.02 -16.63 1.27
CA SER A 45 -0.90 -17.58 1.36
C SER A 45 0.44 -16.91 1.10
N ARG A 46 0.48 -15.87 0.26
CA ARG A 46 1.73 -15.22 -0.16
C ARG A 46 2.11 -14.03 0.72
N PHE A 47 1.14 -13.24 1.13
CA PHE A 47 1.37 -11.97 1.84
C PHE A 47 0.81 -11.95 3.28
N GLY A 48 0.12 -13.01 3.69
CA GLY A 48 -0.39 -13.19 5.06
C GLY A 48 -1.91 -13.02 5.17
N PRO A 49 -2.49 -13.44 6.31
CA PRO A 49 -3.95 -13.57 6.48
C PRO A 49 -4.71 -12.24 6.44
N THR A 50 -4.03 -11.13 6.72
CA THR A 50 -4.58 -9.76 6.70
C THR A 50 -4.62 -9.15 5.30
N THR A 51 -4.18 -9.88 4.28
CA THR A 51 -4.17 -9.42 2.90
C THR A 51 -5.57 -9.38 2.31
N ASN A 52 -5.87 -8.28 1.63
CA ASN A 52 -7.09 -8.11 0.85
C ASN A 52 -6.83 -8.52 -0.61
N SER A 53 -7.85 -8.99 -1.32
CA SER A 53 -7.75 -9.40 -2.71
C SER A 53 -8.89 -8.84 -3.53
N LEU A 54 -8.60 -8.31 -4.71
CA LEU A 54 -9.58 -7.78 -5.66
C LEU A 54 -9.38 -8.41 -7.03
N CYS A 55 -10.48 -8.60 -7.74
CA CYS A 55 -10.49 -9.18 -9.07
C CYS A 55 -10.93 -8.11 -10.06
N LEU A 56 -9.97 -7.52 -10.78
CA LEU A 56 -10.18 -6.38 -11.65
C LEU A 56 -10.08 -6.79 -13.13
N PRO A 57 -11.00 -6.32 -14.00
CA PRO A 57 -10.86 -6.51 -15.43
C PRO A 57 -9.71 -5.64 -15.97
N ASP A 58 -8.81 -6.24 -16.75
CA ASP A 58 -7.69 -5.58 -17.41
C ASP A 58 -7.55 -6.12 -18.84
N GLY A 59 -7.87 -5.29 -19.84
CA GLY A 59 -7.64 -5.63 -21.25
C GLY A 59 -8.33 -6.90 -21.77
N GLY A 60 -9.44 -7.34 -21.13
CA GLY A 60 -10.16 -8.57 -21.48
C GLY A 60 -9.80 -9.80 -20.65
N ILE A 61 -8.83 -9.69 -19.75
CA ILE A 61 -8.45 -10.71 -18.76
C ILE A 61 -8.87 -10.21 -17.37
N ARG A 62 -9.14 -11.10 -16.43
CA ARG A 62 -9.35 -10.72 -15.03
C ARG A 62 -8.04 -10.87 -14.29
N ARG A 63 -7.48 -9.79 -13.76
CA ARG A 63 -6.29 -9.85 -12.92
C ARG A 63 -6.67 -9.87 -11.45
N CYS A 64 -5.96 -10.70 -10.70
CA CYS A 64 -6.04 -10.75 -9.25
C CYS A 64 -5.07 -9.71 -8.65
N VAL A 65 -5.57 -8.82 -7.81
CA VAL A 65 -4.81 -7.75 -7.17
C VAL A 65 -4.81 -8.01 -5.67
N CYS A 66 -3.64 -8.26 -5.09
CA CYS A 66 -3.48 -8.37 -3.64
C CYS A 66 -3.11 -7.00 -3.06
N VAL A 67 -3.82 -6.57 -2.03
CA VAL A 67 -3.49 -5.40 -1.21
C VAL A 67 -3.06 -5.92 0.15
N TYR A 68 -1.79 -5.78 0.48
CA TYR A 68 -1.19 -6.29 1.71
C TYR A 68 -0.47 -5.17 2.46
N PRO A 69 -0.31 -5.27 3.80
CA PRO A 69 0.56 -4.34 4.50
C PRO A 69 1.96 -4.43 3.89
N CYS A 70 2.52 -3.28 3.48
CA CYS A 70 3.89 -3.27 3.01
C CYS A 70 4.78 -3.87 4.11
N PRO A 71 5.72 -4.77 3.77
CA PRO A 71 6.75 -5.14 4.73
C PRO A 71 7.39 -3.83 5.17
N ASN A 72 7.43 -3.60 6.48
CA ASN A 72 8.05 -2.41 7.03
C ASN A 72 9.55 -2.53 6.78
N ASP A 73 10.00 -2.19 5.56
CA ASP A 73 11.41 -2.02 5.23
C ASP A 73 11.87 -0.68 5.81
N LYS A 74 11.70 -0.56 7.12
CA LYS A 74 12.36 0.42 7.95
C LYS A 74 13.35 -0.32 8.84
N THR A 75 14.22 -1.08 8.19
CA THR A 75 15.60 -1.13 8.68
C THR A 75 16.28 0.16 8.23
N HIS A 76 15.86 1.28 8.80
CA HIS A 76 16.70 2.47 8.83
C HIS A 76 17.85 2.18 9.81
N ILE A 77 18.91 1.53 9.32
CA ILE A 77 20.25 1.59 9.93
C ILE A 77 21.02 2.69 9.23
#